data_AF-A0A4S8QZH6-F1
#
_entry.id   AF-A0A4S8QZH6-F1
#
_cell.length_a   1.000
_cell.length_b   1.000
_cell.length_c   1.000
_cell.angle_alpha   90.00
_cell.angle_beta   90.00
_cell.angle_gamma   90.00
#
_symmetry.space_group_name_H-M   'P 1'
#
loop_
_entity.id
_entity.type
_entity.pdbx_description
1 polymer ?
#
loop_
_entity_poly.entity_id
_entity_poly.type
_entity_poly.pdbx_seq_one_letter_code
_entity_poly.pdbx_strand_id
1 'polypeptide(L)'
;MHIQSIPMWEGSSNNYAYLVVDEGSRDAVIIDPASAGEVAPVLKDQIKDGKINLVAIVNTHHHWDHAGGNNKIVIPLSLSLSPLKVISANTIVQLAKPEFKGKPVIGGKDCEGVTKTPKNGEGFTIGEINVKALYTPCHTQDSICWFMEDKSGKAIFTGDTLFHGGCGRFFEGTAEEMHTALNKTLAAVPDDTVVYPGHEYTKANVKFAVSVSQSEAVKALEAFADKNKETQGKFTIGDEKKHNVFMRMDDPEIQKATGKTDPVEVMAKLREMKNNFKLNQVNSVDLMRRGRKEKMTQQPLTHGAPGSEVSGKDQILEIGASVTQDFAPINKICAHLNAFHVYAGEGEGDGDGDGNGNGERRSVEANHYCTHLSGEVRQCLIYDSPTNPARLIGVEYMITRRLYEKLDAEERKLWHSHDYEVKSGMLILPNPTVPDAVWTVAETEEMKEVIGLYGKTFHFWQTDRGDELPLGMPVLMGSFTADDQVPWDKVKERDERFGVDTQKKREARKGIESVDIHEDADQVWKKK
;
A
#
# COMPACT_ATOMS: atom_id res chain seq x y z
N MET A 1 0.13 -32.07 11.48
CA MET A 1 0.00 -30.88 10.64
C MET A 1 1.33 -30.15 10.68
N HIS A 2 1.93 -29.93 9.52
CA HIS A 2 3.14 -29.13 9.38
C HIS A 2 2.79 -27.78 8.76
N ILE A 3 3.30 -26.69 9.34
CA ILE A 3 3.03 -25.32 8.85
C ILE A 3 4.38 -24.66 8.55
N GLN A 4 4.56 -24.25 7.30
CA GLN A 4 5.69 -23.44 6.86
C GLN A 4 5.21 -22.03 6.52
N SER A 5 5.77 -21.03 7.19
CA SER A 5 5.62 -19.63 6.79
C SER A 5 6.51 -19.34 5.59
N ILE A 6 5.96 -18.59 4.63
CA ILE A 6 6.67 -18.06 3.47
C ILE A 6 6.52 -16.54 3.57
N PRO A 7 7.54 -15.83 4.10
CA PRO A 7 7.57 -14.37 4.06
C PRO A 7 7.49 -13.88 2.60
N MET A 8 6.68 -12.87 2.36
CA MET A 8 6.53 -12.24 1.04
C MET A 8 6.94 -10.77 1.13
N TRP A 9 7.61 -10.30 0.08
CA TRP A 9 8.10 -8.93 -0.04
C TRP A 9 9.03 -8.51 1.10
N GLU A 10 9.79 -9.45 1.69
CA GLU A 10 10.65 -9.20 2.84
C GLU A 10 11.58 -7.99 2.60
N GLY A 11 11.44 -6.94 3.41
CA GLY A 11 12.18 -5.68 3.27
C GLY A 11 11.47 -4.57 2.48
N SER A 12 10.29 -4.85 1.90
CA SER A 12 9.44 -3.89 1.18
C SER A 12 7.96 -3.94 1.62
N SER A 13 7.47 -5.10 2.05
CA SER A 13 6.26 -5.33 2.85
C SER A 13 6.57 -6.41 3.91
N ASN A 14 5.54 -6.89 4.60
CA ASN A 14 5.66 -7.78 5.77
C ASN A 14 4.61 -8.91 5.77
N ASN A 15 4.17 -9.37 4.60
CA ASN A 15 3.11 -10.37 4.48
C ASN A 15 3.63 -11.81 4.71
N TYR A 16 2.75 -12.69 5.18
CA TYR A 16 2.99 -14.12 5.24
C TYR A 16 2.01 -14.89 4.37
N ALA A 17 2.53 -15.80 3.55
CA ALA A 17 1.79 -16.95 3.06
C ALA A 17 2.08 -18.18 3.94
N TYR A 18 1.15 -19.12 4.03
CA TYR A 18 1.31 -20.33 4.85
C TYR A 18 1.06 -21.61 4.07
N LEU A 19 2.10 -22.42 3.91
CA LEU A 19 1.96 -23.77 3.40
C LEU A 19 1.61 -24.71 4.56
N VAL A 20 0.41 -25.28 4.53
CA VAL A 20 -0.08 -26.24 5.51
C VAL A 20 -0.10 -27.62 4.88
N VAL A 21 0.56 -28.58 5.51
CA VAL A 21 0.72 -29.95 5.01
C VAL A 21 0.22 -30.95 6.04
N ASP A 22 -0.63 -31.87 5.60
CA ASP A 22 -0.88 -33.11 6.34
C ASP A 22 0.28 -34.08 6.09
N GLU A 23 1.10 -34.36 7.10
CA GLU A 23 2.30 -35.19 6.93
C GLU A 23 1.98 -36.65 6.52
N GLY A 24 0.78 -37.15 6.87
CA GLY A 24 0.36 -38.51 6.57
C GLY A 24 0.03 -38.70 5.09
N SER A 25 -0.90 -37.92 4.56
CA SER A 25 -1.32 -37.97 3.15
C SER A 25 -0.41 -37.19 2.21
N ARG A 26 0.35 -36.22 2.74
CA ARG A 26 1.06 -35.15 2.03
C ARG A 26 0.12 -34.14 1.36
N ASP A 27 -1.19 -34.22 1.55
CA ASP A 27 -2.12 -33.20 1.05
C ASP A 27 -1.78 -31.85 1.69
N ALA A 28 -1.75 -30.81 0.85
CA ALA A 28 -1.32 -29.50 1.26
C ALA A 28 -2.20 -28.39 0.69
N VAL A 29 -2.34 -27.30 1.44
CA VAL A 29 -2.91 -26.04 0.96
C VAL A 29 -1.93 -24.91 1.15
N ILE A 30 -2.00 -23.92 0.28
CA ILE A 30 -1.28 -22.66 0.44
C ILE A 30 -2.28 -21.56 0.77
N ILE A 31 -2.03 -20.87 1.88
CA ILE A 31 -2.88 -19.77 2.39
C ILE A 31 -2.27 -18.43 1.95
N ASP A 32 -3.11 -17.55 1.40
CA ASP A 32 -2.79 -16.17 1.00
C ASP A 32 -1.53 -16.00 0.11
N PRO A 33 -1.39 -16.75 -1.00
CA PRO A 33 -0.18 -16.74 -1.82
C PRO A 33 -0.07 -15.55 -2.78
N ALA A 34 -0.09 -14.33 -2.27
CA ALA A 34 -0.20 -13.13 -3.09
C ALA A 34 1.02 -12.87 -4.00
N SER A 35 2.22 -13.14 -3.50
CA SER A 35 3.46 -13.01 -4.26
C SER A 35 3.81 -14.32 -4.98
N ALA A 36 3.20 -14.54 -6.16
CA ALA A 36 3.45 -15.75 -6.95
C ALA A 36 4.93 -15.99 -7.26
N GLY A 37 5.73 -14.92 -7.43
CA GLY A 37 7.17 -15.02 -7.69
C GLY A 37 7.99 -15.60 -6.53
N GLU A 38 7.55 -15.39 -5.29
CA GLU A 38 8.22 -15.89 -4.08
C GLU A 38 7.63 -17.23 -3.62
N VAL A 39 6.31 -17.40 -3.76
CA VAL A 39 5.59 -18.60 -3.29
C VAL A 39 5.73 -19.76 -4.26
N ALA A 40 5.59 -19.55 -5.57
CA ALA A 40 5.58 -20.64 -6.55
C ALA A 40 6.88 -21.47 -6.58
N PRO A 41 8.09 -20.89 -6.46
CA PRO A 41 9.33 -21.67 -6.35
C PRO A 41 9.33 -22.63 -5.16
N VAL A 42 8.87 -22.19 -3.98
CA VAL A 42 8.80 -23.01 -2.76
C VAL A 42 7.86 -24.20 -2.98
N LEU A 43 6.66 -23.94 -3.53
CA LEU A 43 5.68 -25.00 -3.80
C LEU A 43 6.22 -26.01 -4.82
N LYS A 44 6.82 -25.52 -5.91
CA LYS A 44 7.38 -26.35 -6.97
C LYS A 44 8.46 -27.29 -6.45
N ASP A 45 9.39 -26.79 -5.64
CA ASP A 45 10.48 -27.63 -5.12
C ASP A 45 9.93 -28.71 -4.19
N GLN A 46 8.90 -28.41 -3.39
CA GLN A 46 8.26 -29.40 -2.54
C GLN A 46 7.43 -30.44 -3.31
N ILE A 47 6.72 -30.03 -4.36
CA ILE A 47 5.99 -30.96 -5.24
C ILE A 47 6.97 -31.87 -5.98
N LYS A 48 8.03 -31.30 -6.56
CA LYS A 48 9.07 -32.05 -7.28
C LYS A 48 9.77 -33.08 -6.38
N ASP A 49 10.03 -32.72 -5.13
CA ASP A 49 10.63 -33.62 -4.13
C ASP A 49 9.62 -34.64 -3.58
N GLY A 50 8.36 -34.60 -4.03
CA GLY A 50 7.29 -35.48 -3.56
C GLY A 50 6.91 -35.24 -2.09
N LYS A 51 7.27 -34.09 -1.52
CA LYS A 51 7.00 -33.73 -0.11
C LYS A 51 5.54 -33.32 0.09
N ILE A 52 4.91 -32.74 -0.93
CA ILE A 52 3.52 -32.29 -0.87
C ILE A 52 2.72 -32.71 -2.11
N ASN A 53 1.41 -32.84 -1.93
CA ASN A 53 0.37 -32.86 -2.94
C ASN A 53 -0.51 -31.62 -2.74
N LEU A 54 -0.29 -30.57 -3.52
CA LEU A 54 -1.09 -29.34 -3.37
C LEU A 54 -2.53 -29.59 -3.84
N VAL A 55 -3.50 -29.45 -2.93
CA VAL A 55 -4.92 -29.73 -3.20
C VAL A 55 -5.77 -28.48 -3.38
N ALA A 56 -5.41 -27.35 -2.79
CA ALA A 56 -6.14 -26.09 -2.92
C ALA A 56 -5.27 -24.86 -2.62
N ILE A 57 -5.73 -23.70 -3.10
CA ILE A 57 -5.38 -22.39 -2.54
C ILE A 57 -6.48 -22.00 -1.56
N VAL A 58 -6.09 -21.41 -0.43
CA VAL A 58 -7.01 -20.89 0.58
C VAL A 58 -6.75 -19.40 0.75
N ASN A 59 -7.79 -18.57 0.79
CA ASN A 59 -7.64 -17.14 1.07
C ASN A 59 -8.42 -16.72 2.31
N THR A 60 -7.87 -15.77 3.04
CA THR A 60 -8.54 -15.13 4.16
C THR A 60 -9.51 -14.04 3.70
N HIS A 61 -9.09 -13.19 2.75
CA HIS A 61 -9.90 -12.10 2.21
C HIS A 61 -9.37 -11.58 0.86
N HIS A 62 -10.13 -10.68 0.23
CA HIS A 62 -9.89 -10.28 -1.17
C HIS A 62 -8.74 -9.31 -1.42
N HIS A 63 -8.14 -8.69 -0.41
CA HIS A 63 -7.08 -7.71 -0.66
C HIS A 63 -5.95 -8.34 -1.47
N TRP A 64 -5.37 -7.53 -2.36
CA TRP A 64 -4.41 -7.99 -3.36
C TRP A 64 -3.17 -8.64 -2.74
N ASP A 65 -2.74 -8.17 -1.58
CA ASP A 65 -1.59 -8.68 -0.85
C ASP A 65 -1.87 -10.03 -0.12
N HIS A 66 -3.08 -10.58 -0.30
CA HIS A 66 -3.48 -11.93 0.11
C HIS A 66 -3.94 -12.79 -1.08
N ALA A 67 -4.81 -12.26 -1.96
CA ALA A 67 -5.42 -12.99 -3.06
C ALA A 67 -4.76 -12.75 -4.44
N GLY A 68 -3.93 -11.72 -4.59
CA GLY A 68 -3.42 -11.22 -5.88
C GLY A 68 -2.47 -12.14 -6.66
N GLY A 69 -2.14 -13.30 -6.09
CA GLY A 69 -1.33 -14.33 -6.70
C GLY A 69 -2.13 -15.54 -7.18
N ASN A 70 -3.41 -15.64 -6.84
CA ASN A 70 -4.24 -16.82 -7.09
C ASN A 70 -4.26 -17.21 -8.58
N ASN A 71 -4.64 -16.28 -9.47
CA ASN A 71 -4.69 -16.57 -10.90
C ASN A 71 -3.30 -16.82 -11.51
N LYS A 72 -2.26 -16.17 -10.96
CA LYS A 72 -0.87 -16.36 -11.41
C LYS A 72 -0.34 -17.76 -11.04
N ILE A 73 -0.91 -18.39 -10.02
CA ILE A 73 -0.57 -19.74 -9.58
C ILE A 73 -1.47 -20.78 -10.28
N VAL A 74 -2.77 -20.53 -10.44
CA VAL A 74 -3.76 -21.54 -10.89
C VAL A 74 -4.03 -21.53 -12.40
N ILE A 75 -3.89 -20.38 -13.09
CA ILE A 75 -4.29 -20.24 -14.50
C ILE A 75 -3.07 -20.37 -15.44
N PRO A 76 -3.13 -21.27 -16.44
CA PRO A 76 -2.23 -21.19 -17.58
C PRO A 76 -2.59 -19.98 -18.45
N LEU A 77 -1.63 -19.07 -18.68
CA LEU A 77 -1.75 -17.93 -19.59
C LEU A 77 -1.92 -18.42 -21.05
N SER A 78 -3.10 -18.95 -21.40
CA SER A 78 -3.45 -19.37 -22.77
C SER A 78 -4.63 -18.61 -23.35
N LEU A 79 -5.20 -17.64 -22.62
CA LEU A 79 -6.25 -16.75 -23.13
C LEU A 79 -6.03 -15.31 -22.66
N SER A 80 -5.08 -14.64 -23.31
CA SER A 80 -5.14 -13.22 -23.68
C SER A 80 -3.75 -12.79 -24.16
N LEU A 81 -3.40 -13.16 -25.40
CA LEU A 81 -2.28 -12.53 -26.09
C LEU A 81 -2.87 -11.51 -27.07
N SER A 82 -3.04 -10.28 -26.60
CA SER A 82 -2.74 -9.13 -27.45
C SER A 82 -1.22 -8.91 -27.35
N PRO A 83 -0.53 -8.55 -28.45
CA PRO A 83 0.92 -8.65 -28.53
C PRO A 83 1.57 -7.50 -27.76
N LEU A 84 1.93 -7.71 -26.51
CA LEU A 84 2.78 -6.79 -25.75
C LEU A 84 3.75 -7.56 -24.86
N LYS A 85 5.03 -7.17 -25.02
CA LYS A 85 6.22 -7.49 -24.22
C LYS A 85 6.54 -8.98 -24.07
N VAL A 86 7.57 -9.37 -24.84
CA VAL A 86 8.45 -10.50 -24.58
C VAL A 86 9.09 -10.31 -23.19
N ILE A 87 8.42 -10.79 -22.14
CA ILE A 87 9.14 -11.34 -20.99
C ILE A 87 9.80 -12.61 -21.54
N SER A 88 11.11 -12.75 -21.32
CA SER A 88 11.89 -13.95 -21.67
C SER A 88 11.03 -15.21 -21.57
N ALA A 89 10.91 -15.94 -22.69
CA ALA A 89 10.08 -17.13 -22.80
C ALA A 89 10.39 -18.20 -21.72
N ASN A 90 11.55 -18.13 -21.05
CA ASN A 90 11.88 -19.02 -19.94
C ASN A 90 11.17 -18.67 -18.61
N THR A 91 10.72 -17.42 -18.42
CA THR A 91 10.00 -16.99 -17.20
C THR A 91 8.49 -17.18 -17.34
N ILE A 92 7.92 -16.89 -18.51
CA ILE A 92 6.47 -17.07 -18.78
C ILE A 92 6.09 -18.55 -18.79
N VAL A 93 6.96 -19.44 -19.27
CA VAL A 93 6.70 -20.89 -19.33
C VAL A 93 6.70 -21.55 -17.93
N GLN A 94 7.12 -20.85 -16.87
CA GLN A 94 7.15 -21.40 -15.51
C GLN A 94 5.87 -21.23 -14.68
N LEU A 95 4.91 -20.39 -15.06
CA LEU A 95 3.73 -20.10 -14.22
C LEU A 95 2.46 -20.86 -14.67
N ALA A 96 2.44 -21.38 -15.89
CA ALA A 96 1.35 -22.19 -16.44
C ALA A 96 1.59 -23.70 -16.26
N LYS A 97 1.89 -24.17 -15.05
CA LYS A 97 2.32 -25.57 -14.85
C LYS A 97 1.15 -26.54 -14.60
N PRO A 98 1.22 -27.78 -15.13
CA PRO A 98 0.17 -28.79 -14.97
C PRO A 98 -0.21 -29.07 -13.51
N GLU A 99 0.76 -28.94 -12.61
CA GLU A 99 0.66 -29.27 -11.18
C GLU A 99 -0.32 -28.37 -10.41
N PHE A 100 -0.51 -27.11 -10.86
CA PHE A 100 -1.40 -26.13 -10.22
C PHE A 100 -2.74 -25.95 -10.95
N LYS A 101 -2.87 -26.55 -12.15
CA LYS A 101 -4.03 -26.34 -13.03
C LYS A 101 -5.30 -26.90 -12.40
N GLY A 102 -6.33 -26.06 -12.32
CA GLY A 102 -7.69 -26.46 -11.90
C GLY A 102 -7.84 -26.79 -10.42
N LYS A 103 -6.86 -26.41 -9.58
CA LYS A 103 -7.00 -26.51 -8.13
C LYS A 103 -8.05 -25.51 -7.65
N PRO A 104 -8.95 -25.89 -6.73
CA PRO A 104 -9.91 -24.95 -6.18
C PRO A 104 -9.20 -23.84 -5.41
N VAL A 105 -9.70 -22.63 -5.58
CA VAL A 105 -9.44 -21.49 -4.71
C VAL A 105 -10.62 -21.38 -3.74
N ILE A 106 -10.34 -21.51 -2.44
CA ILE A 106 -11.34 -21.52 -1.37
C ILE A 106 -11.15 -20.27 -0.53
N GLY A 107 -12.15 -19.40 -0.43
CA GLY A 107 -11.93 -18.11 0.24
C GLY A 107 -13.18 -17.24 0.34
N GLY A 108 -12.96 -16.01 0.78
CA GLY A 108 -13.94 -14.93 0.69
C GLY A 108 -14.48 -14.78 -0.72
N LYS A 109 -15.76 -14.41 -0.83
CA LYS A 109 -16.50 -14.38 -2.10
C LYS A 109 -15.90 -13.42 -3.15
N ASP A 110 -15.12 -12.44 -2.71
CA ASP A 110 -14.54 -11.40 -3.56
C ASP A 110 -13.06 -11.66 -3.87
N CYS A 111 -12.48 -12.75 -3.36
CA CYS A 111 -11.10 -13.15 -3.63
C CYS A 111 -10.86 -13.47 -5.11
N GLU A 112 -9.71 -13.04 -5.64
CA GLU A 112 -9.33 -13.29 -7.02
C GLU A 112 -9.34 -14.79 -7.34
N GLY A 113 -10.08 -15.20 -8.38
CA GLY A 113 -10.11 -16.60 -8.83
C GLY A 113 -10.82 -17.56 -7.87
N VAL A 114 -11.55 -17.08 -6.85
CA VAL A 114 -12.30 -17.93 -5.93
C VAL A 114 -13.28 -18.86 -6.66
N THR A 115 -13.26 -20.13 -6.29
CA THR A 115 -14.12 -21.17 -6.87
C THR A 115 -15.11 -21.75 -5.87
N LYS A 116 -14.81 -21.63 -4.56
CA LYS A 116 -15.68 -22.07 -3.48
C LYS A 116 -15.60 -21.09 -2.31
N THR A 117 -16.76 -20.62 -1.87
CA THR A 117 -16.90 -19.86 -0.61
C THR A 117 -17.72 -20.69 0.36
N PRO A 118 -17.11 -21.30 1.39
CA PRO A 118 -17.84 -22.08 2.39
C PRO A 118 -18.66 -21.16 3.28
N LYS A 119 -19.76 -21.67 3.86
CA LYS A 119 -20.55 -20.90 4.84
C LYS A 119 -19.78 -20.75 6.15
N ASN A 120 -20.15 -19.77 6.97
CA ASN A 120 -19.64 -19.67 8.34
C ASN A 120 -19.88 -20.98 9.10
N GLY A 121 -18.82 -21.52 9.71
CA GLY A 121 -18.80 -22.78 10.42
C GLY A 121 -18.76 -24.03 9.54
N GLU A 122 -18.86 -23.91 8.21
CA GLU A 122 -18.68 -25.03 7.28
C GLU A 122 -17.21 -25.48 7.32
N GLY A 123 -17.01 -26.79 7.39
CA GLY A 123 -15.69 -27.39 7.40
C GLY A 123 -15.40 -28.25 6.17
N PHE A 124 -14.12 -28.55 5.99
CA PHE A 124 -13.60 -29.52 5.04
C PHE A 124 -12.33 -30.15 5.62
N THR A 125 -11.73 -31.11 4.94
CA THR A 125 -10.52 -31.78 5.41
C THR A 125 -9.36 -31.64 4.43
N ILE A 126 -8.13 -31.67 4.96
CA ILE A 126 -6.88 -31.81 4.23
C ILE A 126 -6.17 -33.02 4.84
N GLY A 127 -6.27 -34.20 4.22
CA GLY A 127 -5.88 -35.45 4.87
C GLY A 127 -6.60 -35.64 6.22
N GLU A 128 -5.84 -35.77 7.32
CA GLU A 128 -6.38 -35.86 8.70
C GLU A 128 -6.67 -34.50 9.36
N ILE A 129 -6.34 -33.38 8.70
CA ILE A 129 -6.55 -32.03 9.24
C ILE A 129 -8.01 -31.61 9.03
N ASN A 130 -8.71 -31.31 10.11
CA ASN A 130 -10.03 -30.70 10.06
C ASN A 130 -9.89 -29.19 9.91
N VAL A 131 -10.57 -28.60 8.92
CA VAL A 131 -10.58 -27.16 8.65
C VAL A 131 -11.99 -26.63 8.86
N LYS A 132 -12.12 -25.47 9.51
CA LYS A 132 -13.39 -24.77 9.73
C LYS A 132 -13.28 -23.31 9.32
N ALA A 133 -14.22 -22.86 8.48
CA ALA A 133 -14.36 -21.45 8.12
C ALA A 133 -15.00 -20.67 9.28
N LEU A 134 -14.36 -19.62 9.77
CA LEU A 134 -14.90 -18.71 10.77
C LEU A 134 -15.01 -17.32 10.16
N TYR A 135 -16.23 -16.86 9.92
CA TYR A 135 -16.45 -15.54 9.33
C TYR A 135 -16.10 -14.45 10.33
N THR A 136 -15.29 -13.49 9.88
CA THR A 136 -14.82 -12.37 10.70
C THR A 136 -14.91 -11.06 9.92
N PRO A 137 -16.10 -10.68 9.43
CA PRO A 137 -16.27 -9.44 8.69
C PRO A 137 -15.86 -8.26 9.56
N CYS A 138 -15.03 -7.37 9.03
CA CYS A 138 -14.78 -6.02 9.53
C CYS A 138 -13.66 -5.37 8.73
N HIS A 139 -12.49 -6.03 8.68
CA HIS A 139 -11.36 -5.56 7.88
C HIS A 139 -11.78 -5.50 6.40
N THR A 140 -12.30 -6.62 5.92
CA THR A 140 -13.19 -6.68 4.77
C THR A 140 -14.47 -7.40 5.15
N GLN A 141 -15.52 -7.24 4.36
CA GLN A 141 -16.79 -7.95 4.55
C GLN A 141 -16.72 -9.42 4.15
N ASP A 142 -15.72 -9.81 3.36
CA ASP A 142 -15.49 -11.19 2.93
C ASP A 142 -14.44 -11.95 3.77
N SER A 143 -13.97 -11.35 4.87
CA SER A 143 -12.94 -11.92 5.74
C SER A 143 -13.36 -13.24 6.40
N ILE A 144 -12.52 -14.26 6.23
CA ILE A 144 -12.63 -15.60 6.84
C ILE A 144 -11.32 -15.95 7.56
N CYS A 145 -11.42 -16.31 8.84
CA CYS A 145 -10.35 -16.98 9.58
C CYS A 145 -10.48 -18.50 9.43
N TRP A 146 -9.37 -19.21 9.30
CA TRP A 146 -9.35 -20.66 9.12
C TRP A 146 -8.84 -21.35 10.38
N PHE A 147 -9.75 -21.97 11.13
CA PHE A 147 -9.39 -22.81 12.27
C PHE A 147 -9.07 -24.22 11.78
N MET A 148 -7.89 -24.73 12.12
CA MET A 148 -7.40 -26.04 11.70
C MET A 148 -6.96 -26.86 12.91
N GLU A 149 -7.35 -28.13 12.95
CA GLU A 149 -6.95 -29.04 14.02
C GLU A 149 -6.71 -30.46 13.55
N ASP A 150 -5.71 -31.10 14.16
CA ASP A 150 -5.42 -32.53 14.05
C ASP A 150 -4.80 -33.06 15.35
N LYS A 151 -4.24 -34.28 15.31
CA LYS A 151 -3.58 -34.89 16.48
C LYS A 151 -2.33 -34.15 16.97
N SER A 152 -1.73 -33.29 16.15
CA SER A 152 -0.52 -32.53 16.49
C SER A 152 -0.83 -31.20 17.19
N GLY A 153 -2.04 -30.66 17.02
CA GLY A 153 -2.46 -29.43 17.69
C GLY A 153 -3.52 -28.65 16.93
N LYS A 154 -3.67 -27.37 17.30
CA LYS A 154 -4.65 -26.43 16.75
C LYS A 154 -3.94 -25.18 16.24
N ALA A 155 -4.33 -24.72 15.07
CA ALA A 155 -3.85 -23.48 14.47
C ALA A 155 -5.02 -22.64 13.97
N ILE A 156 -4.85 -21.33 13.92
CA ILE A 156 -5.80 -20.43 13.29
C ILE A 156 -5.09 -19.40 12.41
N PHE A 157 -5.51 -19.33 11.15
CA PHE A 157 -5.00 -18.38 10.18
C PHE A 157 -5.96 -17.20 10.11
N THR A 158 -5.50 -16.02 10.52
CA THR A 158 -6.39 -14.90 10.86
C THR A 158 -6.41 -13.78 9.84
N GLY A 159 -5.58 -13.88 8.80
CA GLY A 159 -5.39 -12.81 7.81
C GLY A 159 -5.21 -11.47 8.52
N ASP A 160 -6.04 -10.51 8.16
CA ASP A 160 -5.99 -9.16 8.69
C ASP A 160 -7.04 -8.90 9.78
N THR A 161 -7.69 -9.94 10.29
CA THR A 161 -8.62 -9.80 11.42
C THR A 161 -7.85 -9.61 12.73
N LEU A 162 -6.99 -10.58 13.08
CA LEU A 162 -6.21 -10.61 14.32
C LEU A 162 -4.72 -10.62 14.00
N PHE A 163 -3.96 -9.74 14.64
CA PHE A 163 -2.49 -9.73 14.66
C PHE A 163 -2.01 -9.91 16.10
N HIS A 164 -0.75 -10.33 16.29
CA HIS A 164 -0.17 -10.33 17.64
C HIS A 164 -0.17 -8.91 18.23
N GLY A 165 -0.86 -8.74 19.36
CA GLY A 165 -1.03 -7.45 20.05
C GLY A 165 -1.87 -6.40 19.29
N GLY A 166 -2.53 -6.77 18.19
CA GLY A 166 -3.28 -5.84 17.36
C GLY A 166 -4.48 -6.46 16.63
N CYS A 167 -5.14 -5.66 15.79
CA CYS A 167 -6.18 -6.08 14.87
C CYS A 167 -6.10 -5.29 13.55
N GLY A 168 -6.83 -5.74 12.54
CA GLY A 168 -7.02 -5.03 11.28
C GLY A 168 -7.55 -3.61 11.44
N ARG A 169 -7.28 -2.78 10.44
CA ARG A 169 -8.07 -1.56 10.23
C ARG A 169 -9.47 -1.95 9.76
N PHE A 170 -10.47 -1.18 10.13
CA PHE A 170 -11.87 -1.45 9.80
C PHE A 170 -12.18 -0.75 8.47
N PHE A 171 -11.69 -1.29 7.36
CA PHE A 171 -11.87 -0.62 6.06
C PHE A 171 -13.31 -0.74 5.56
N GLU A 172 -13.95 -1.88 5.80
CA GLU A 172 -15.30 -2.16 5.29
C GLU A 172 -16.31 -2.47 6.39
N GLY A 173 -15.98 -2.20 7.65
CA GLY A 173 -16.82 -2.59 8.77
C GLY A 173 -16.66 -1.72 10.01
N THR A 174 -17.19 -2.22 11.10
CA THR A 174 -17.50 -1.45 12.31
C THR A 174 -16.78 -2.01 13.53
N ALA A 175 -16.76 -1.23 14.61
CA ALA A 175 -16.25 -1.68 15.89
C ALA A 175 -17.07 -2.84 16.48
N GLU A 176 -18.38 -2.89 16.24
CA GLU A 176 -19.24 -4.00 16.68
C GLU A 176 -18.86 -5.30 15.97
N GLU A 177 -18.62 -5.22 14.66
CA GLU A 177 -18.15 -6.33 13.84
C GLU A 177 -16.77 -6.82 14.29
N MET A 178 -15.77 -5.93 14.46
CA MET A 178 -14.46 -6.36 14.96
C MET A 178 -14.54 -6.92 16.39
N HIS A 179 -15.34 -6.32 17.27
CA HIS A 179 -15.55 -6.85 18.61
C HIS A 179 -16.16 -8.25 18.56
N THR A 180 -17.15 -8.47 17.70
CA THR A 180 -17.75 -9.80 17.47
C THR A 180 -16.74 -10.79 16.86
N ALA A 181 -15.93 -10.36 15.89
CA ALA A 181 -14.88 -11.17 15.30
C ALA A 181 -13.87 -11.63 16.36
N LEU A 182 -13.23 -10.69 17.07
CA LEU A 182 -12.18 -11.01 18.02
C LEU A 182 -12.71 -11.63 19.32
N ASN A 183 -13.67 -10.98 19.97
CA ASN A 183 -14.05 -11.27 21.35
C ASN A 183 -15.22 -12.25 21.49
N LYS A 184 -15.91 -12.57 20.38
CA LYS A 184 -16.96 -13.61 20.38
C LYS A 184 -16.58 -14.80 19.50
N THR A 185 -16.10 -14.57 18.28
CA THR A 185 -15.81 -15.64 17.32
C THR A 185 -14.44 -16.27 17.58
N LEU A 186 -13.37 -15.49 17.51
CA LEU A 186 -12.01 -16.00 17.71
C LEU A 186 -11.73 -16.34 19.18
N ALA A 187 -12.24 -15.54 20.12
CA ALA A 187 -12.13 -15.84 21.56
C ALA A 187 -12.86 -17.13 21.97
N ALA A 188 -13.80 -17.65 21.18
CA ALA A 188 -14.50 -18.90 21.47
C ALA A 188 -13.72 -20.15 21.02
N VAL A 189 -12.65 -20.03 20.23
CA VAL A 189 -11.78 -21.17 19.92
C VAL A 189 -10.90 -21.51 21.14
N PRO A 190 -10.37 -22.76 21.24
CA PRO A 190 -9.56 -23.17 22.38
C PRO A 190 -8.33 -22.28 22.61
N ASP A 191 -8.00 -22.01 23.88
CA ASP A 191 -6.90 -21.10 24.26
C ASP A 191 -5.51 -21.60 23.80
N ASP A 192 -5.34 -22.89 23.58
CA ASP A 192 -4.11 -23.51 23.06
C ASP A 192 -3.96 -23.39 21.54
N THR A 193 -4.89 -22.73 20.85
CA THR A 193 -4.85 -22.53 19.39
C THR A 193 -3.78 -21.52 19.00
N VAL A 194 -2.79 -21.96 18.22
CA VAL A 194 -1.67 -21.13 17.74
C VAL A 194 -2.12 -20.18 16.63
N VAL A 195 -1.75 -18.90 16.72
CA VAL A 195 -2.18 -17.84 15.79
C VAL A 195 -1.15 -17.61 14.67
N TYR A 196 -1.65 -17.54 13.44
CA TYR A 196 -0.89 -17.25 12.22
C TYR A 196 -1.51 -16.04 11.47
N PRO A 197 -1.00 -14.82 11.70
CA PRO A 197 -1.58 -13.60 11.13
C PRO A 197 -1.12 -13.30 9.70
N GLY A 198 -1.81 -12.40 9.01
CA GLY A 198 -1.45 -12.01 7.64
C GLY A 198 -0.12 -11.27 7.50
N HIS A 199 0.31 -10.56 8.55
CA HIS A 199 1.44 -9.63 8.51
C HIS A 199 2.31 -9.67 9.78
N GLU A 200 3.59 -9.33 9.61
CA GLU A 200 4.53 -9.05 10.70
C GLU A 200 4.40 -7.62 11.24
N TYR A 201 3.29 -7.35 11.93
CA TYR A 201 3.04 -6.04 12.56
C TYR A 201 3.31 -6.00 14.06
N THR A 202 3.82 -7.08 14.65
CA THR A 202 3.90 -7.26 16.11
C THR A 202 4.68 -6.15 16.80
N LYS A 203 5.83 -5.73 16.26
CA LYS A 203 6.61 -4.61 16.82
C LYS A 203 5.82 -3.29 16.85
N ALA A 204 5.10 -2.97 15.77
CA ALA A 204 4.28 -1.76 15.71
C ALA A 204 3.06 -1.84 16.64
N ASN A 205 2.45 -3.03 16.72
CA ASN A 205 1.29 -3.30 17.57
C ASN A 205 1.65 -3.17 19.06
N VAL A 206 2.76 -3.77 19.48
CA VAL A 206 3.27 -3.69 20.84
C VAL A 206 3.53 -2.25 21.26
N LYS A 207 4.19 -1.44 20.42
CA LYS A 207 4.47 -0.03 20.79
C LYS A 207 3.19 0.73 21.12
N PHE A 208 2.11 0.46 20.40
CA PHE A 208 0.79 0.98 20.73
C PHE A 208 0.23 0.33 22.01
N ALA A 209 0.25 -1.00 22.12
CA ALA A 209 -0.27 -1.72 23.28
C ALA A 209 0.37 -1.25 24.59
N VAL A 210 1.68 -1.03 24.62
CA VAL A 210 2.45 -0.49 25.74
C VAL A 210 1.98 0.92 26.12
N SER A 211 1.58 1.75 25.16
CA SER A 211 1.00 3.07 25.45
C SER A 211 -0.37 3.00 26.13
N VAL A 212 -1.05 1.86 26.05
CA VAL A 212 -2.41 1.63 26.58
C VAL A 212 -2.39 0.82 27.88
N SER A 213 -1.61 -0.26 27.96
CA SER A 213 -1.49 -1.14 29.14
C SER A 213 -0.03 -1.53 29.40
N GLN A 214 0.35 -1.51 30.67
CA GLN A 214 1.70 -1.85 31.16
C GLN A 214 1.73 -3.23 31.86
N SER A 215 0.70 -4.04 31.62
CA SER A 215 0.58 -5.40 32.16
C SER A 215 1.77 -6.29 31.80
N GLU A 216 2.05 -7.30 32.64
CA GLU A 216 3.17 -8.22 32.44
C GLU A 216 3.11 -8.94 31.09
N ALA A 217 1.90 -9.30 30.64
CA ALA A 217 1.70 -9.95 29.34
C ALA A 217 2.09 -9.03 28.17
N VAL A 218 1.71 -7.74 28.20
CA VAL A 218 2.09 -6.77 27.15
C VAL A 218 3.60 -6.57 27.12
N LYS A 219 4.25 -6.47 28.28
CA LYS A 219 5.72 -6.35 28.39
C LYS A 219 6.45 -7.62 27.92
N ALA A 220 5.87 -8.79 28.16
CA ALA A 220 6.42 -10.05 27.66
C ALA A 220 6.35 -10.12 26.13
N LEU A 221 5.24 -9.66 25.54
CA LEU A 221 5.12 -9.54 24.08
C LEU A 221 6.12 -8.52 23.52
N GLU A 222 6.35 -7.39 24.20
CA GLU A 222 7.36 -6.39 23.82
C GLU A 222 8.77 -6.99 23.79
N ALA A 223 9.19 -7.61 24.89
CA ALA A 223 10.49 -8.24 25.00
C ALA A 223 10.69 -9.37 23.96
N PHE A 224 9.62 -10.08 23.60
CA PHE A 224 9.67 -11.08 22.54
C PHE A 224 9.80 -10.44 21.16
N ALA A 225 8.97 -9.43 20.85
CA ALA A 225 8.99 -8.74 19.57
C ALA A 225 10.36 -8.10 19.29
N ASP A 226 11.01 -7.51 20.29
CA ASP A 226 12.34 -6.90 20.12
C ASP A 226 13.44 -7.91 19.79
N LYS A 227 13.32 -9.14 20.28
CA LYS A 227 14.33 -10.20 20.10
C LYS A 227 14.11 -11.03 18.84
N ASN A 228 12.97 -10.91 18.19
CA ASN A 228 12.60 -11.74 17.06
C ASN A 228 12.31 -10.89 15.82
N LYS A 229 12.71 -11.39 14.66
CA LYS A 229 12.36 -10.80 13.38
C LYS A 229 10.93 -11.17 12.98
N GLU A 230 10.56 -12.41 13.26
CA GLU A 230 9.32 -13.05 12.86
C GLU A 230 8.63 -13.61 14.10
N THR A 231 7.31 -13.45 14.20
CA THR A 231 6.52 -13.73 15.41
C THR A 231 5.30 -14.63 15.17
N GLN A 232 4.95 -14.89 13.92
CA GLN A 232 3.88 -15.81 13.53
C GLN A 232 4.09 -17.21 14.12
N GLY A 233 3.00 -17.84 14.56
CA GLY A 233 3.05 -19.18 15.14
C GLY A 233 3.71 -19.26 16.51
N LYS A 234 3.96 -18.13 17.19
CA LYS A 234 4.62 -18.09 18.51
C LYS A 234 3.68 -17.88 19.69
N PHE A 235 2.46 -17.40 19.44
CA PHE A 235 1.48 -17.10 20.47
C PHE A 235 0.14 -17.78 20.17
N THR A 236 -0.62 -18.05 21.23
CA THR A 236 -1.95 -18.66 21.11
C THR A 236 -3.07 -17.65 21.32
N ILE A 237 -4.31 -18.04 21.03
CA ILE A 237 -5.51 -17.25 21.38
C ILE A 237 -5.57 -16.94 22.88
N GLY A 238 -5.14 -17.87 23.73
CA GLY A 238 -5.02 -17.64 25.17
C GLY A 238 -3.99 -16.58 25.55
N ASP A 239 -2.91 -16.45 24.78
CA ASP A 239 -1.94 -15.36 24.96
C ASP A 239 -2.48 -14.03 24.45
N GLU A 240 -3.15 -14.01 23.28
CA GLU A 240 -3.77 -12.80 22.74
C GLU A 240 -4.82 -12.22 23.68
N LYS A 241 -5.65 -13.04 24.34
CA LYS A 241 -6.58 -12.58 25.39
C LYS A 241 -5.88 -11.86 26.56
N LYS A 242 -4.59 -12.12 26.80
CA LYS A 242 -3.80 -11.50 27.88
C LYS A 242 -3.07 -10.24 27.41
N HIS A 243 -2.42 -10.25 26.24
CA HIS A 243 -1.58 -9.12 25.80
C HIS A 243 -2.20 -8.22 24.72
N ASN A 244 -3.26 -8.67 24.03
CA ASN A 244 -3.84 -7.90 22.94
C ASN A 244 -4.90 -6.95 23.48
N VAL A 245 -4.62 -5.65 23.40
CA VAL A 245 -5.53 -4.62 23.91
C VAL A 245 -6.90 -4.63 23.21
N PHE A 246 -6.99 -5.15 21.99
CA PHE A 246 -8.25 -5.32 21.26
C PHE A 246 -9.07 -6.56 21.67
N MET A 247 -8.50 -7.43 22.53
CA MET A 247 -9.18 -8.60 23.08
C MET A 247 -9.56 -8.45 24.57
N ARG A 248 -9.47 -7.22 25.10
CA ARG A 248 -9.57 -6.91 26.53
C ARG A 248 -10.58 -5.80 26.83
N MET A 249 -11.78 -5.88 26.26
CA MET A 249 -12.78 -4.78 26.32
C MET A 249 -13.31 -4.50 27.73
N ASP A 250 -13.33 -5.51 28.60
CA ASP A 250 -13.79 -5.40 29.99
C ASP A 250 -12.66 -5.11 30.98
N ASP A 251 -11.43 -4.94 30.48
CA ASP A 251 -10.26 -4.72 31.33
C ASP A 251 -10.25 -3.28 31.87
N PRO A 252 -10.16 -3.08 33.21
CA PRO A 252 -10.19 -1.75 33.80
C PRO A 252 -9.07 -0.80 33.31
N GLU A 253 -7.89 -1.32 32.96
CA GLU A 253 -6.81 -0.49 32.40
C GLU A 253 -7.20 0.04 31.02
N ILE A 254 -7.79 -0.81 30.19
CA ILE A 254 -8.20 -0.49 28.83
C ILE A 254 -9.39 0.47 28.82
N GLN A 255 -10.39 0.23 29.67
CA GLN A 255 -11.52 1.13 29.84
C GLN A 255 -11.09 2.51 30.35
N LYS A 256 -10.12 2.56 31.28
CA LYS A 256 -9.54 3.82 31.76
C LYS A 256 -8.77 4.55 30.65
N ALA A 257 -7.96 3.84 29.86
CA ALA A 257 -7.18 4.43 28.77
C ALA A 257 -8.07 5.00 27.65
N THR A 258 -9.22 4.38 27.40
CA THR A 258 -10.20 4.84 26.40
C THR A 258 -11.21 5.84 26.94
N GLY A 259 -11.45 5.88 28.26
CA GLY A 259 -12.54 6.63 28.87
C GLY A 259 -13.92 6.06 28.58
N LYS A 260 -14.00 4.80 28.14
CA LYS A 260 -15.22 4.10 27.71
C LYS A 260 -15.42 2.83 28.52
N THR A 261 -16.66 2.39 28.66
CA THR A 261 -17.01 1.15 29.40
C THR A 261 -17.88 0.19 28.59
N ASP A 262 -18.57 0.66 27.56
CA ASP A 262 -19.24 -0.23 26.61
C ASP A 262 -18.20 -0.91 25.70
N PRO A 263 -18.20 -2.25 25.54
CA PRO A 263 -17.19 -2.95 24.77
C PRO A 263 -17.03 -2.50 23.31
N VAL A 264 -18.13 -2.09 22.65
CA VAL A 264 -18.09 -1.61 21.27
C VAL A 264 -17.49 -0.21 21.22
N GLU A 265 -17.84 0.67 22.16
CA GLU A 265 -17.22 1.99 22.28
C GLU A 265 -15.72 1.90 22.63
N VAL A 266 -15.33 0.96 23.49
CA VAL A 266 -13.92 0.68 23.82
C VAL A 266 -13.16 0.23 22.57
N MET A 267 -13.71 -0.72 21.80
CA MET A 267 -13.13 -1.19 20.54
C MET A 267 -12.94 -0.03 19.54
N ALA A 268 -13.98 0.78 19.34
CA ALA A 268 -13.95 1.94 18.45
C ALA A 268 -12.85 2.92 18.89
N LYS A 269 -12.77 3.23 20.18
CA LYS A 269 -11.80 4.20 20.69
C LYS A 269 -10.37 3.70 20.59
N LEU A 270 -10.10 2.43 20.92
CA LEU A 270 -8.76 1.84 20.74
C LEU A 270 -8.34 1.86 19.27
N ARG A 271 -9.27 1.57 18.36
CA ARG A 271 -8.95 1.56 16.93
C ARG A 271 -8.59 2.96 16.43
N GLU A 272 -9.36 3.96 16.83
CA GLU A 272 -9.10 5.39 16.57
C GLU A 272 -7.74 5.81 17.14
N MET A 273 -7.45 5.47 18.40
CA MET A 273 -6.17 5.75 19.05
C MET A 273 -5.00 5.13 18.27
N LYS A 274 -5.11 3.87 17.85
CA LYS A 274 -4.05 3.19 17.08
C LYS A 274 -3.89 3.76 15.68
N ASN A 275 -4.97 4.19 15.03
CA ASN A 275 -4.92 4.81 13.70
C ASN A 275 -4.15 6.15 13.75
N ASN A 276 -4.27 6.88 14.85
CA ASN A 276 -3.62 8.18 15.07
C ASN A 276 -2.28 8.07 15.82
N PHE A 277 -1.82 6.87 16.15
CA PHE A 277 -0.61 6.66 16.94
C PHE A 277 0.65 6.94 16.12
N LYS A 278 1.34 8.05 16.44
CA LYS A 278 2.64 8.42 15.83
C LYS A 278 3.78 7.87 16.68
N LEU A 279 4.71 7.14 16.05
CA LEU A 279 5.84 6.49 16.70
C LEU A 279 6.85 7.44 17.39
N ASN A 280 6.75 8.76 17.18
CA ASN A 280 7.77 9.74 17.59
C ASN A 280 7.47 10.49 18.92
N GLN A 281 6.46 10.12 19.70
CA GLN A 281 6.12 10.85 20.93
C GLN A 281 6.65 10.25 22.26
N VAL A 282 7.43 9.18 22.24
CA VAL A 282 7.88 8.53 23.49
C VAL A 282 9.26 9.02 23.99
N ASN A 283 10.00 9.84 23.23
CA ASN A 283 11.36 10.29 23.62
C ASN A 283 11.55 11.82 23.77
N SER A 284 10.50 12.64 23.73
CA SER A 284 10.63 14.11 23.66
C SER A 284 10.69 14.84 25.01
N VAL A 285 10.70 14.15 26.15
CA VAL A 285 10.82 14.82 27.45
C VAL A 285 12.28 15.21 27.77
N ASP A 286 13.28 14.67 27.08
CA ASP A 286 14.70 14.88 27.43
C ASP A 286 15.49 15.82 26.47
N LEU A 287 14.95 16.17 25.30
CA LEU A 287 15.65 17.00 24.31
C LEU A 287 15.28 18.50 24.26
N MET A 288 14.29 18.96 25.04
CA MET A 288 13.84 20.36 25.08
C MET A 288 14.81 21.34 25.80
N ARG A 289 16.09 20.99 25.96
CA ARG A 289 17.06 21.80 26.72
C ARG A 289 18.21 22.43 25.94
N ARG A 290 18.25 22.34 24.60
CA ARG A 290 19.28 23.04 23.82
C ARG A 290 18.68 23.67 22.57
N GLY A 291 18.56 24.99 22.60
CA GLY A 291 18.03 25.77 21.50
C GLY A 291 19.04 25.98 20.37
N ARG A 292 18.52 26.25 19.18
CA ARG A 292 19.10 27.22 18.24
C ARG A 292 18.00 27.69 17.29
N LYS A 293 17.80 29.01 17.24
CA LYS A 293 17.02 29.69 16.21
C LYS A 293 17.92 29.86 14.99
N GLU A 294 17.51 29.37 13.84
CA GLU A 294 17.98 29.84 12.54
C GLU A 294 16.76 30.10 11.65
N LYS A 295 16.71 31.32 11.09
CA LYS A 295 15.75 31.75 10.08
C LYS A 295 16.32 31.34 8.72
N MET A 296 15.66 30.41 8.04
CA MET A 296 15.76 30.24 6.59
C MET A 296 14.49 30.77 5.96
N THR A 297 14.64 31.56 4.90
CA THR A 297 13.58 31.96 3.97
C THR A 297 13.11 30.72 3.22
N GLN A 298 12.20 29.96 3.82
CA GLN A 298 11.42 28.91 3.16
C GLN A 298 10.30 29.54 2.32
N GLN A 299 10.00 28.96 1.16
CA GLN A 299 8.69 29.13 0.53
C GLN A 299 7.61 28.89 1.61
N PRO A 300 6.55 29.70 1.69
CA PRO A 300 5.50 29.49 2.68
C PRO A 300 4.80 28.17 2.37
N LEU A 301 5.20 27.10 3.04
CA LEU A 301 4.45 25.85 3.10
C LEU A 301 3.28 26.05 4.08
N THR A 302 2.33 26.90 3.69
CA THR A 302 1.01 26.96 4.29
C THR A 302 0.22 25.78 3.75
N HIS A 303 0.42 24.61 4.34
CA HIS A 303 -0.42 23.45 4.07
C HIS A 303 -1.85 23.75 4.56
N GLY A 304 -2.85 23.60 3.68
CA GLY A 304 -4.26 23.91 3.95
C GLY A 304 -4.83 25.04 3.09
N ALA A 305 -6.03 25.50 3.44
CA ALA A 305 -6.73 26.58 2.77
C ALA A 305 -7.19 27.61 3.82
N PRO A 306 -7.35 28.90 3.48
CA PRO A 306 -7.88 29.92 4.36
C PRO A 306 -9.33 29.56 4.75
N GLY A 307 -9.68 29.83 6.01
CA GLY A 307 -10.99 29.50 6.56
C GLY A 307 -10.92 29.22 8.06
N SER A 308 -12.08 29.10 8.70
CA SER A 308 -12.15 28.54 10.06
C SER A 308 -11.73 27.08 10.04
N GLU A 309 -11.13 26.59 11.13
CA GLU A 309 -10.90 25.16 11.32
C GLU A 309 -12.20 24.37 11.09
N VAL A 310 -12.07 23.17 10.53
CA VAL A 310 -13.20 22.25 10.35
C VAL A 310 -13.83 22.02 11.72
N SER A 311 -15.10 22.39 11.87
CA SER A 311 -15.74 22.36 13.19
C SER A 311 -15.88 20.92 13.68
N GLY A 312 -15.95 20.73 15.00
CA GLY A 312 -16.18 19.39 15.57
C GLY A 312 -17.48 18.74 15.07
N LYS A 313 -18.47 19.54 14.64
CA LYS A 313 -19.69 19.05 13.99
C LYS A 313 -19.42 18.53 12.59
N ASP A 314 -18.62 19.24 11.79
CA ASP A 314 -18.29 18.83 10.42
C ASP A 314 -17.43 17.58 10.42
N GLN A 315 -16.48 17.46 11.36
CA GLN A 315 -15.70 16.24 11.57
C GLN A 315 -16.60 15.04 11.89
N ILE A 316 -17.60 15.20 12.76
CA ILE A 316 -18.58 14.14 13.08
C ILE A 316 -19.42 13.76 11.85
N LEU A 317 -19.82 14.74 11.04
CA LEU A 317 -20.59 14.50 9.83
C LEU A 317 -19.76 13.81 8.74
N GLU A 318 -18.50 14.20 8.55
CA GLU A 318 -17.57 13.56 7.64
C GLU A 318 -17.27 12.11 8.07
N ILE A 319 -17.13 11.85 9.37
CA ILE A 319 -17.03 10.49 9.91
C ILE A 319 -18.31 9.70 9.60
N GLY A 320 -19.50 10.26 9.84
CA GLY A 320 -20.76 9.60 9.50
C GLY A 320 -20.94 9.34 8.00
N ALA A 321 -20.53 10.28 7.15
CA ALA A 321 -20.56 10.16 5.70
C ALA A 321 -19.55 9.10 5.22
N SER A 322 -18.34 9.09 5.76
CA SER A 322 -17.31 8.12 5.35
C SER A 322 -17.61 6.67 5.72
N VAL A 323 -18.49 6.45 6.70
CA VAL A 323 -19.01 5.12 7.06
C VAL A 323 -20.15 4.67 6.13
N THR A 324 -20.84 5.60 5.47
CA THR A 324 -22.03 5.30 4.64
C THR A 324 -21.80 5.46 3.14
N GLN A 325 -20.77 6.20 2.75
CA GLN A 325 -20.41 6.46 1.36
C GLN A 325 -19.31 5.52 0.90
N ASP A 326 -19.47 5.01 -0.31
CA ASP A 326 -18.48 4.18 -0.98
C ASP A 326 -17.43 5.07 -1.67
N PHE A 327 -16.17 4.95 -1.24
CA PHE A 327 -15.03 5.63 -1.85
C PHE A 327 -14.21 4.70 -2.76
N ALA A 328 -14.83 3.66 -3.31
CA ALA A 328 -14.18 2.70 -4.21
C ALA A 328 -13.23 3.36 -5.25
N PRO A 329 -13.56 4.48 -5.92
CA PRO A 329 -12.64 5.12 -6.85
C PRO A 329 -11.35 5.63 -6.20
N ILE A 330 -11.43 6.24 -5.00
CA ILE A 330 -10.27 6.76 -4.27
C ILE A 330 -9.44 5.61 -3.69
N ASN A 331 -10.10 4.55 -3.22
CA ASN A 331 -9.44 3.36 -2.68
C ASN A 331 -8.66 2.55 -3.74
N LYS A 332 -8.78 2.87 -5.04
CA LYS A 332 -8.01 2.26 -6.12
C LYS A 332 -6.70 2.97 -6.44
N ILE A 333 -6.36 4.05 -5.73
CA ILE A 333 -5.04 4.68 -5.83
C ILE A 333 -3.96 3.66 -5.45
N CYS A 334 -3.05 3.37 -6.38
CA CYS A 334 -2.07 2.30 -6.27
C CYS A 334 -0.61 2.78 -6.28
N ALA A 335 -0.35 4.06 -6.57
CA ALA A 335 0.99 4.61 -6.57
C ALA A 335 1.01 6.08 -6.12
N HIS A 336 2.07 6.46 -5.42
CA HIS A 336 2.44 7.85 -5.13
C HIS A 336 3.72 8.19 -5.89
N LEU A 337 3.67 9.14 -6.82
CA LEU A 337 4.84 9.69 -7.49
C LEU A 337 5.06 11.15 -7.07
N ASN A 338 6.31 11.60 -7.06
CA ASN A 338 6.66 13.00 -6.86
C ASN A 338 7.50 13.50 -8.04
N ALA A 339 7.02 14.58 -8.65
CA ALA A 339 7.54 15.18 -9.88
C ALA A 339 7.57 16.72 -9.76
N PHE A 340 8.04 17.39 -10.81
CA PHE A 340 7.96 18.84 -10.93
C PHE A 340 7.31 19.19 -12.26
N HIS A 341 6.28 20.04 -12.22
CA HIS A 341 5.55 20.50 -13.39
C HIS A 341 5.95 21.91 -13.77
N VAL A 342 6.03 22.18 -15.07
CA VAL A 342 6.33 23.50 -15.64
C VAL A 342 5.11 24.08 -16.34
N TYR A 343 4.89 25.39 -16.24
CA TYR A 343 3.76 26.08 -16.88
C TYR A 343 3.94 26.12 -18.41
N ALA A 344 3.01 25.56 -19.17
CA ALA A 344 3.10 25.51 -20.63
C ALA A 344 2.90 26.89 -21.30
N GLY A 345 2.17 27.79 -20.62
CA GLY A 345 1.82 29.12 -21.14
C GLY A 345 2.79 30.25 -20.80
N GLU A 346 3.79 30.02 -19.94
CA GLU A 346 4.67 31.08 -19.41
C GLU A 346 6.11 30.88 -19.94
N GLY A 347 6.53 31.63 -20.96
CA GLY A 347 7.93 31.64 -21.45
C GLY A 347 8.19 32.45 -22.73
N GLU A 348 9.18 33.36 -22.63
CA GLU A 348 9.66 34.40 -23.57
C GLU A 348 8.61 35.40 -24.10
N GLY A 349 8.23 36.38 -23.26
CA GLY A 349 7.63 37.65 -23.71
C GLY A 349 6.33 38.08 -23.01
N ASP A 350 5.70 37.20 -22.25
CA ASP A 350 4.34 37.43 -21.75
C ASP A 350 4.34 38.10 -20.37
N GLY A 351 4.56 39.41 -20.37
CA GLY A 351 3.76 40.43 -19.67
C GLY A 351 3.66 40.50 -18.14
N ASP A 352 3.73 39.40 -17.39
CA ASP A 352 3.45 39.41 -15.94
C ASP A 352 4.68 38.93 -15.16
N GLY A 353 5.50 39.90 -14.77
CA GLY A 353 6.90 39.70 -14.41
C GLY A 353 7.20 39.09 -13.04
N ASP A 354 8.18 38.20 -13.03
CA ASP A 354 9.18 38.07 -11.98
C ASP A 354 10.64 38.08 -12.50
N GLY A 355 10.84 38.39 -13.79
CA GLY A 355 12.01 39.13 -14.27
C GLY A 355 13.38 38.61 -13.80
N ASN A 356 13.69 37.34 -14.04
CA ASN A 356 15.07 36.89 -14.10
C ASN A 356 15.34 36.47 -15.54
N GLY A 357 16.00 37.34 -16.33
CA GLY A 357 16.26 37.17 -17.78
C GLY A 357 17.18 35.99 -18.15
N ASN A 358 16.98 34.82 -17.54
CA ASN A 358 17.79 33.62 -17.63
C ASN A 358 17.07 32.45 -18.33
N GLY A 359 15.82 32.63 -18.80
CA GLY A 359 15.05 31.57 -19.47
C GLY A 359 14.42 30.52 -18.52
N GLU A 360 14.37 30.81 -17.22
CA GLU A 360 13.80 29.92 -16.21
C GLU A 360 12.27 30.04 -16.20
N ARG A 361 11.56 28.92 -16.38
CA ARG A 361 10.09 28.87 -16.31
C ARG A 361 9.64 28.57 -14.88
N ARG A 362 8.51 29.13 -14.47
CA ARG A 362 7.87 28.78 -13.19
C ARG A 362 7.56 27.30 -13.12
N SER A 363 7.64 26.75 -11.91
CA SER A 363 7.47 25.32 -11.66
C SER A 363 6.93 25.01 -10.27
N VAL A 364 6.16 23.92 -10.21
CA VAL A 364 5.46 23.45 -9.01
C VAL A 364 5.85 22.00 -8.74
N GLU A 365 6.18 21.67 -7.50
CA GLU A 365 6.32 20.28 -7.05
C GLU A 365 4.94 19.61 -6.98
N ALA A 366 4.83 18.42 -7.54
CA ALA A 366 3.57 17.72 -7.75
C ALA A 366 3.61 16.32 -7.13
N ASN A 367 2.67 16.04 -6.21
CA ASN A 367 2.47 14.73 -5.62
C ASN A 367 1.30 14.04 -6.31
N HIS A 368 1.62 13.05 -7.14
CA HIS A 368 0.67 12.29 -7.92
C HIS A 368 0.18 11.06 -7.17
N TYR A 369 -1.12 10.91 -7.05
CA TYR A 369 -1.78 9.73 -6.51
C TYR A 369 -2.55 9.04 -7.62
N CYS A 370 -1.96 7.97 -8.15
CA CYS A 370 -2.34 7.40 -9.44
C CYS A 370 -3.19 6.14 -9.30
N THR A 371 -4.09 5.97 -10.26
CA THR A 371 -4.94 4.78 -10.47
C THR A 371 -4.82 4.32 -11.92
N HIS A 372 -4.68 3.02 -12.15
CA HIS A 372 -4.76 2.44 -13.49
C HIS A 372 -6.23 2.23 -13.86
N LEU A 373 -6.70 2.92 -14.90
CA LEU A 373 -8.01 2.66 -15.50
C LEU A 373 -7.96 1.44 -16.44
N SER A 374 -6.80 1.22 -17.05
CA SER A 374 -6.49 0.05 -17.87
C SER A 374 -4.97 -0.14 -17.93
N GLY A 375 -4.51 -1.18 -18.62
CA GLY A 375 -3.09 -1.36 -18.90
C GLY A 375 -2.46 -0.26 -19.78
N GLU A 376 -3.27 0.66 -20.32
CA GLU A 376 -2.79 1.72 -21.21
C GLU A 376 -3.18 3.13 -20.79
N VAL A 377 -3.95 3.27 -19.71
CA VAL A 377 -4.45 4.57 -19.23
C VAL A 377 -4.32 4.62 -17.71
N ARG A 378 -3.59 5.61 -17.24
CA ARG A 378 -3.51 6.00 -15.82
C ARG A 378 -4.14 7.37 -15.63
N GLN A 379 -4.70 7.60 -14.46
CA GLN A 379 -5.15 8.91 -14.02
C GLN A 379 -4.60 9.20 -12.63
N CYS A 380 -4.26 10.46 -12.36
CA CYS A 380 -3.70 10.87 -11.08
C CYS A 380 -4.42 12.11 -10.54
N LEU A 381 -4.69 12.10 -9.23
CA LEU A 381 -4.98 13.31 -8.47
C LEU A 381 -3.64 13.92 -8.04
N ILE A 382 -3.46 15.22 -8.24
CA ILE A 382 -2.21 15.92 -7.93
C ILE A 382 -2.41 16.82 -6.72
N TYR A 383 -1.55 16.66 -5.72
CA TYR A 383 -1.51 17.48 -4.52
C TYR A 383 -0.21 18.26 -4.41
N ASP A 384 -0.26 19.42 -3.76
CA ASP A 384 0.93 20.23 -3.46
C ASP A 384 1.78 19.66 -2.31
N SER A 385 1.21 18.74 -1.53
CA SER A 385 1.84 18.13 -0.37
C SER A 385 1.50 16.64 -0.31
N PRO A 386 2.45 15.78 0.13
CA PRO A 386 2.18 14.38 0.43
C PRO A 386 1.53 14.17 1.82
N THR A 387 1.36 15.24 2.61
CA THR A 387 0.80 15.19 3.97
C THR A 387 -0.42 16.09 4.10
N ASN A 388 -1.37 15.64 4.92
CA ASN A 388 -2.58 16.41 5.20
C ASN A 388 -2.32 17.52 6.24
N PRO A 389 -2.97 18.69 6.09
CA PRO A 389 -3.87 19.04 4.98
C PRO A 389 -3.11 19.30 3.67
N ALA A 390 -3.55 18.70 2.57
CA ALA A 390 -2.99 18.91 1.23
C ALA A 390 -4.03 19.56 0.32
N ARG A 391 -3.59 20.46 -0.57
CA ARG A 391 -4.47 21.08 -1.58
C ARG A 391 -4.48 20.19 -2.81
N LEU A 392 -5.66 19.84 -3.31
CA LEU A 392 -5.81 19.22 -4.63
C LEU A 392 -5.53 20.30 -5.68
N ILE A 393 -4.37 20.23 -6.32
CA ILE A 393 -3.89 21.26 -7.25
C ILE A 393 -4.07 20.89 -8.70
N GLY A 394 -4.35 19.63 -9.05
CA GLY A 394 -4.46 19.24 -10.45
C GLY A 394 -4.89 17.80 -10.69
N VAL A 395 -4.96 17.46 -11.97
CA VAL A 395 -5.10 16.08 -12.47
C VAL A 395 -4.13 15.85 -13.61
N GLU A 396 -3.69 14.59 -13.73
CA GLU A 396 -2.96 14.11 -14.89
C GLU A 396 -3.62 12.85 -15.46
N TYR A 397 -3.66 12.75 -16.78
CA TYR A 397 -3.87 11.49 -17.48
C TYR A 397 -2.58 11.07 -18.15
N MET A 398 -2.22 9.80 -18.00
CA MET A 398 -1.10 9.21 -18.72
C MET A 398 -1.59 8.10 -19.64
N ILE A 399 -1.12 8.11 -20.89
CA ILE A 399 -1.49 7.10 -21.89
C ILE A 399 -0.25 6.53 -22.59
N THR A 400 -0.38 5.31 -23.10
CA THR A 400 0.69 4.71 -23.92
C THR A 400 0.85 5.46 -25.24
N ARG A 401 2.05 5.39 -25.82
CA ARG A 401 2.32 5.88 -27.17
C ARG A 401 1.28 5.44 -28.20
N ARG A 402 0.83 4.19 -28.13
CA ARG A 402 -0.18 3.62 -29.04
C ARG A 402 -1.51 4.37 -29.00
N LEU A 403 -1.93 4.85 -27.83
CA LEU A 403 -3.14 5.67 -27.70
C LEU A 403 -2.87 7.12 -28.09
N TYR A 404 -1.71 7.65 -27.70
CA TYR A 404 -1.28 9.01 -28.03
C TYR A 404 -1.24 9.27 -29.55
N GLU A 405 -0.68 8.34 -30.33
CA GLU A 405 -0.60 8.47 -31.80
C GLU A 405 -1.97 8.49 -32.50
N LYS A 406 -3.04 8.07 -31.82
CA LYS A 406 -4.41 8.12 -32.35
C LYS A 406 -5.10 9.46 -32.12
N LEU A 407 -4.56 10.31 -31.25
CA LEU A 407 -5.07 11.65 -31.02
C LEU A 407 -4.81 12.52 -32.25
N ASP A 408 -5.62 13.55 -32.47
CA ASP A 408 -5.32 14.53 -33.53
C ASP A 408 -4.09 15.38 -33.17
N ALA A 409 -3.53 16.07 -34.16
CA ALA A 409 -2.29 16.82 -34.00
C ALA A 409 -2.40 17.96 -32.98
N GLU A 410 -3.55 18.63 -32.87
CA GLU A 410 -3.71 19.73 -31.92
C GLU A 410 -3.87 19.20 -30.49
N GLU A 411 -4.56 18.08 -30.32
CA GLU A 411 -4.68 17.42 -29.03
C GLU A 411 -3.32 16.88 -28.57
N ARG A 412 -2.53 16.27 -29.45
CA ARG A 412 -1.18 15.75 -29.14
C ARG A 412 -0.23 16.81 -28.58
N LYS A 413 -0.38 18.08 -29.00
CA LYS A 413 0.41 19.23 -28.52
C LYS A 413 0.20 19.56 -27.04
N LEU A 414 -0.86 19.04 -26.45
CA LEU A 414 -1.20 19.26 -25.04
C LEU A 414 -0.53 18.25 -24.09
N TRP A 415 0.25 17.30 -24.62
CA TRP A 415 0.86 16.24 -23.83
C TRP A 415 2.38 16.39 -23.78
N HIS A 416 2.98 15.92 -22.69
CA HIS A 416 4.42 15.84 -22.51
C HIS A 416 4.89 14.39 -22.40
N SER A 417 6.16 14.14 -22.68
CA SER A 417 6.81 12.85 -22.50
C SER A 417 7.39 12.72 -21.09
N HIS A 418 7.46 11.49 -20.57
CA HIS A 418 8.09 11.19 -19.28
C HIS A 418 9.56 10.73 -19.42
N ASP A 419 10.12 10.72 -20.65
CA ASP A 419 11.45 10.16 -20.94
C ASP A 419 12.53 10.79 -20.03
N TYR A 420 12.57 12.11 -20.04
CA TYR A 420 13.59 12.87 -19.36
C TYR A 420 13.40 12.85 -17.83
N GLU A 421 12.17 12.99 -17.34
CA GLU A 421 11.86 12.92 -15.90
C GLU A 421 12.31 11.62 -15.26
N VAL A 422 12.06 10.51 -15.95
CA VAL A 422 12.50 9.19 -15.52
C VAL A 422 14.02 9.13 -15.51
N LYS A 423 14.67 9.45 -16.62
CA LYS A 423 16.12 9.26 -16.78
C LYS A 423 16.97 10.23 -15.96
N SER A 424 16.47 11.44 -15.71
CA SER A 424 17.14 12.43 -14.87
C SER A 424 17.16 12.06 -13.39
N GLY A 425 16.35 11.07 -12.98
CA GLY A 425 16.18 10.70 -11.57
C GLY A 425 15.17 11.58 -10.81
N MET A 426 14.68 12.67 -11.42
CA MET A 426 13.84 13.65 -10.71
C MET A 426 12.47 13.09 -10.34
N LEU A 427 11.89 12.25 -11.19
CA LEU A 427 10.65 11.54 -10.89
C LEU A 427 10.96 10.41 -9.92
N ILE A 428 10.28 10.40 -8.77
CA ILE A 428 10.49 9.39 -7.73
C ILE A 428 9.16 8.77 -7.31
N LEU A 429 9.22 7.58 -6.71
CA LEU A 429 8.14 7.05 -5.89
C LEU A 429 8.57 7.23 -4.43
N PRO A 430 8.07 8.21 -3.68
CA PRO A 430 8.49 8.40 -2.30
C PRO A 430 8.22 7.16 -1.43
N ASN A 431 9.21 6.75 -0.65
CA ASN A 431 9.04 5.69 0.34
C ASN A 431 9.85 6.01 1.61
N PRO A 432 9.21 6.58 2.65
CA PRO A 432 9.91 6.96 3.88
C PRO A 432 10.27 5.77 4.77
N THR A 433 9.84 4.56 4.41
CA THR A 433 9.94 3.37 5.27
C THR A 433 11.08 2.45 4.86
N VAL A 434 11.44 2.43 3.58
CA VAL A 434 12.49 1.56 3.02
C VAL A 434 13.75 2.41 2.75
N PRO A 435 14.95 1.95 3.14
CA PRO A 435 16.19 2.64 2.78
C PRO A 435 16.31 2.84 1.25
N ASP A 436 16.62 4.06 0.81
CA ASP A 436 16.60 4.45 -0.61
C ASP A 436 17.44 3.54 -1.51
N ALA A 437 18.56 3.01 -1.01
CA ALA A 437 19.42 2.08 -1.75
C ALA A 437 18.70 0.76 -2.13
N VAL A 438 17.80 0.26 -1.28
CA VAL A 438 16.98 -0.92 -1.56
C VAL A 438 15.79 -0.55 -2.42
N TRP A 439 15.15 0.58 -2.10
CA TRP A 439 13.98 1.07 -2.81
C TRP A 439 14.27 1.42 -4.28
N THR A 440 15.47 1.90 -4.57
CA THR A 440 15.91 2.29 -5.93
C THR A 440 15.71 1.17 -6.95
N VAL A 441 15.89 -0.10 -6.59
CA VAL A 441 15.69 -1.23 -7.53
C VAL A 441 14.23 -1.37 -7.92
N ALA A 442 13.32 -1.41 -6.94
CA ALA A 442 11.89 -1.55 -7.18
C ALA A 442 11.32 -0.33 -7.93
N GLU A 443 11.74 0.88 -7.52
CA GLU A 443 11.37 2.11 -8.20
C GLU A 443 11.85 2.13 -9.66
N THR A 444 13.08 1.65 -9.92
CA THR A 444 13.63 1.59 -11.29
C THR A 444 12.81 0.66 -12.20
N GLU A 445 12.23 -0.42 -11.69
CA GLU A 445 11.33 -1.27 -12.48
C GLU A 445 10.01 -0.55 -12.83
N GLU A 446 9.41 0.19 -11.90
CA GLU A 446 8.22 0.99 -12.21
C GLU A 446 8.53 2.10 -13.23
N MET A 447 9.71 2.72 -13.13
CA MET A 447 10.15 3.73 -14.08
C MET A 447 10.24 3.21 -15.53
N LYS A 448 10.51 1.91 -15.74
CA LYS A 448 10.48 1.29 -17.08
C LYS A 448 9.08 1.21 -17.68
N GLU A 449 8.04 1.26 -16.86
CA GLU A 449 6.65 1.31 -17.32
C GLU A 449 6.17 2.75 -17.52
N VAL A 450 6.73 3.73 -16.79
CA VAL A 450 6.37 5.15 -16.90
C VAL A 450 7.06 5.83 -18.08
N ILE A 451 8.31 5.50 -18.39
CA ILE A 451 9.13 6.23 -19.37
C ILE A 451 8.50 6.37 -20.77
N GLY A 452 7.68 5.40 -21.18
CA GLY A 452 7.02 5.39 -22.48
C GLY A 452 5.60 5.98 -22.51
N LEU A 453 5.14 6.57 -21.40
CA LEU A 453 3.83 7.20 -21.30
C LEU A 453 3.91 8.68 -21.71
N TYR A 454 2.78 9.19 -22.20
CA TYR A 454 2.55 10.61 -22.44
C TYR A 454 1.57 11.14 -21.40
N GLY A 455 1.89 12.28 -20.78
CA GLY A 455 1.09 12.92 -19.73
C GLY A 455 0.36 14.17 -20.22
N LYS A 456 -0.92 14.32 -19.87
CA LYS A 456 -1.69 15.57 -20.03
C LYS A 456 -2.11 16.06 -18.66
N THR A 457 -1.59 17.22 -18.29
CA THR A 457 -1.68 17.71 -16.91
C THR A 457 -2.27 19.11 -16.86
N PHE A 458 -3.26 19.29 -15.98
CA PHE A 458 -3.82 20.60 -15.68
C PHE A 458 -3.73 20.87 -14.19
N HIS A 459 -3.23 22.07 -13.86
CA HIS A 459 -3.29 22.59 -12.50
C HIS A 459 -4.45 23.59 -12.36
N PHE A 460 -5.20 23.45 -11.27
CA PHE A 460 -6.33 24.31 -10.89
C PHE A 460 -5.96 25.35 -9.83
N TRP A 461 -4.78 25.21 -9.21
CA TRP A 461 -4.32 26.08 -8.13
C TRP A 461 -2.83 26.38 -8.27
N GLN A 462 -2.49 27.66 -8.40
CA GLN A 462 -1.11 28.14 -8.53
C GLN A 462 -0.50 28.44 -7.15
N THR A 463 -0.10 27.39 -6.44
CA THR A 463 0.41 27.49 -5.07
C THR A 463 1.77 28.18 -4.96
N ASP A 464 2.57 28.14 -6.03
CA ASP A 464 3.86 28.81 -6.12
C ASP A 464 3.76 30.35 -6.15
N ARG A 465 2.64 30.90 -6.64
CA ARG A 465 2.31 32.34 -6.54
C ARG A 465 1.95 32.77 -5.10
N GLY A 466 1.72 31.81 -4.21
CA GLY A 466 1.24 32.06 -2.85
C GLY A 466 -0.28 32.26 -2.78
N ASP A 467 -1.03 31.84 -3.81
CA ASP A 467 -2.48 31.96 -3.80
C ASP A 467 -3.11 31.16 -2.67
N GLU A 468 -3.92 31.84 -1.86
CA GLU A 468 -4.65 31.21 -0.76
C GLU A 468 -5.92 30.46 -1.24
N LEU A 469 -6.39 30.69 -2.47
CA LEU A 469 -7.54 29.98 -3.07
C LEU A 469 -7.22 29.59 -4.53
N PRO A 470 -7.92 28.61 -5.13
CA PRO A 470 -7.71 28.22 -6.53
C PRO A 470 -8.28 29.28 -7.48
N LEU A 471 -7.51 30.33 -7.76
CA LEU A 471 -7.91 31.46 -8.60
C LEU A 471 -7.54 31.23 -10.08
N GLY A 472 -8.42 31.67 -10.98
CA GLY A 472 -8.19 31.67 -12.43
C GLY A 472 -8.64 30.40 -13.14
N MET A 473 -8.27 30.28 -14.41
CA MET A 473 -8.57 29.11 -15.24
C MET A 473 -7.56 27.99 -14.97
N PRO A 474 -7.93 26.71 -15.18
CA PRO A 474 -6.98 25.61 -15.22
C PRO A 474 -5.84 25.90 -16.18
N VAL A 475 -4.60 25.67 -15.74
CA VAL A 475 -3.41 25.93 -16.54
C VAL A 475 -2.81 24.61 -17.01
N LEU A 476 -2.50 24.53 -18.30
CA LEU A 476 -1.80 23.39 -18.87
C LEU A 476 -0.37 23.36 -18.33
N MET A 477 0.03 22.19 -17.87
CA MET A 477 1.37 21.91 -17.38
C MET A 477 2.10 20.96 -18.33
N GLY A 478 3.40 21.12 -18.44
CA GLY A 478 4.30 20.17 -19.06
C GLY A 478 5.33 19.65 -18.07
N SER A 479 6.31 18.93 -18.61
CA SER A 479 7.48 18.51 -17.86
C SER A 479 8.79 18.97 -18.51
N PHE A 480 9.89 18.85 -17.77
CA PHE A 480 11.25 19.15 -18.21
C PHE A 480 11.75 18.10 -19.19
N THR A 481 12.58 18.54 -20.12
CA THR A 481 13.17 17.74 -21.21
C THR A 481 14.69 17.80 -21.26
N ALA A 482 15.33 18.66 -20.45
CA ALA A 482 16.78 18.81 -20.38
C ALA A 482 17.27 19.31 -19.00
N ASP A 483 18.55 19.10 -18.70
CA ASP A 483 19.18 19.37 -17.39
C ASP A 483 19.16 20.85 -17.01
N ASP A 484 19.33 21.74 -17.99
CA ASP A 484 19.37 23.18 -17.82
C ASP A 484 18.00 23.80 -17.55
N GLN A 485 16.93 23.03 -17.74
CA GLN A 485 15.55 23.46 -17.47
C GLN A 485 15.13 23.16 -16.02
N VAL A 486 15.77 22.20 -15.35
CA VAL A 486 15.33 21.68 -14.06
C VAL A 486 15.73 22.62 -12.92
N PRO A 487 14.81 22.96 -12.00
CA PRO A 487 15.13 23.74 -10.80
C PRO A 487 15.85 22.85 -9.77
N TRP A 488 17.12 22.55 -10.00
CA TRP A 488 17.89 21.59 -9.18
C TRP A 488 17.97 21.94 -7.70
N ASP A 489 17.89 23.23 -7.34
CA ASP A 489 17.81 23.66 -5.94
C ASP A 489 16.52 23.16 -5.28
N LYS A 490 15.37 23.24 -5.97
CA LYS A 490 14.09 22.70 -5.47
C LYS A 490 14.11 21.17 -5.40
N VAL A 491 14.73 20.51 -6.38
CA VAL A 491 14.90 19.05 -6.35
C VAL A 491 15.73 18.62 -5.13
N LYS A 492 16.78 19.37 -4.80
CA LYS A 492 17.60 19.11 -3.61
C LYS A 492 16.80 19.27 -2.32
N GLU A 493 15.98 20.32 -2.20
CA GLU A 493 15.09 20.48 -1.04
C GLU A 493 14.10 19.32 -0.90
N ARG A 494 13.55 18.84 -2.03
CA ARG A 494 12.69 17.66 -2.08
C ARG A 494 13.43 16.41 -1.60
N ASP A 495 14.64 16.18 -2.12
CA ASP A 495 15.49 15.04 -1.75
C ASP A 495 15.78 14.99 -0.25
N GLU A 496 16.08 16.15 0.37
CA GLU A 496 16.25 16.26 1.82
C GLU A 496 14.99 15.88 2.60
N ARG A 497 13.80 16.31 2.13
CA ARG A 497 12.52 15.98 2.79
C ARG A 497 12.16 14.51 2.68
N PHE A 498 12.45 13.88 1.54
CA PHE A 498 12.09 12.48 1.28
C PHE A 498 13.20 11.49 1.62
N GLY A 499 14.41 11.95 1.98
CA GLY A 499 15.55 11.08 2.26
C GLY A 499 16.08 10.36 1.01
N VAL A 500 16.03 11.05 -0.13
CA VAL A 500 16.31 10.52 -1.48
C VAL A 500 17.59 11.14 -2.04
N ASP A 501 18.26 10.44 -2.96
CA ASP A 501 19.38 10.97 -3.75
C ASP A 501 19.08 10.88 -5.25
N THR A 502 18.66 12.00 -5.86
CA THR A 502 18.29 12.06 -7.28
C THR A 502 19.45 11.67 -8.20
N GLN A 503 20.71 11.99 -7.84
CA GLN A 503 21.86 11.63 -8.68
C GLN A 503 22.13 10.12 -8.64
N LYS A 504 21.93 9.46 -7.50
CA LYS A 504 21.97 7.99 -7.44
C LYS A 504 20.84 7.34 -8.25
N LYS A 505 19.63 7.91 -8.21
CA LYS A 505 18.52 7.44 -9.05
C LYS A 505 18.83 7.58 -10.53
N ARG A 506 19.39 8.73 -10.94
CA ARG A 506 19.88 8.96 -12.31
C ARG A 506 20.90 7.90 -12.74
N GLU A 507 21.87 7.59 -11.88
CA GLU A 507 22.88 6.56 -12.14
C GLU A 507 22.26 5.18 -12.30
N ALA A 508 21.37 4.79 -11.38
CA ALA A 508 20.69 3.50 -11.41
C ALA A 508 19.82 3.32 -12.66
N ARG A 509 19.31 4.41 -13.23
CA ARG A 509 18.41 4.42 -14.40
C ARG A 509 19.15 4.54 -15.74
N LYS A 510 20.49 4.58 -15.77
CA LYS A 510 21.26 4.61 -17.04
C LYS A 510 20.97 3.44 -17.98
N GLY A 511 20.52 2.31 -17.45
CA GLY A 511 20.14 1.13 -18.23
C GLY A 511 18.74 1.21 -18.85
N ILE A 512 17.94 2.24 -18.55
CA ILE A 512 16.63 2.45 -19.18
C ILE A 512 16.85 3.12 -20.55
N GLU A 513 16.46 2.42 -21.62
CA GLU A 513 16.54 2.94 -22.97
C GLU A 513 15.59 4.13 -23.16
N SER A 514 16.07 5.16 -23.86
CA SER A 514 15.22 6.29 -24.24
C SER A 514 14.12 5.84 -25.18
N VAL A 515 12.97 6.50 -25.10
CA VAL A 515 11.91 6.35 -26.08
C VAL A 515 12.08 7.36 -27.21
N ASP A 516 11.69 6.97 -28.42
CA ASP A 516 11.45 7.94 -29.49
C ASP A 516 10.27 8.81 -29.05
N ILE A 517 10.48 10.13 -28.94
CA ILE A 517 9.46 11.08 -28.50
C ILE A 517 8.79 11.66 -29.76
N HIS A 518 7.45 11.61 -29.82
CA HIS A 518 6.72 12.14 -30.96
C HIS A 518 6.94 13.65 -31.11
N GLU A 519 7.07 14.13 -32.36
CA GLU A 519 7.33 15.55 -32.69
C GLU A 519 6.24 16.53 -32.25
N ASP A 520 5.11 16.05 -31.77
CA ASP A 520 4.00 16.88 -31.30
C ASP A 520 4.00 17.03 -29.78
N ALA A 521 4.70 16.17 -29.03
CA ALA A 521 4.77 16.28 -27.57
C ALA A 521 5.71 17.41 -27.14
N ASP A 522 5.69 17.74 -25.85
CA ASP A 522 6.65 18.66 -25.21
C ASP A 522 6.67 20.07 -25.83
N GLN A 523 5.52 20.55 -26.33
CA GLN A 523 5.41 21.87 -26.97
C GLN A 523 5.77 23.03 -26.06
N VAL A 524 5.72 22.84 -24.74
CA VAL A 524 6.20 23.84 -23.76
C VAL A 524 7.65 24.27 -24.02
N TRP A 525 8.48 23.41 -24.62
CA TRP A 525 9.89 23.73 -24.91
C TRP A 525 10.18 24.02 -26.37
N LYS A 526 9.19 23.93 -27.26
CA LYS A 526 9.37 24.23 -28.69
C LYS A 526 9.18 25.71 -28.94
N LYS A 527 10.05 26.29 -29.77
CA LYS A 527 9.91 27.68 -30.22
C LYS A 527 8.62 27.77 -31.05
N LYS A 528 7.73 28.68 -30.65
CA LYS A 528 6.51 29.00 -31.40
C LYS A 528 6.82 29.73 -32.69
#